data_AF-A0A1E7Z424-F1
#
_entry.id   AF-A0A1E7Z424-F1
#
_cell.length_a   1.000
_cell.length_b   1.000
_cell.length_c   1.000
_cell.angle_alpha   90.00
_cell.angle_beta   90.00
_cell.angle_gamma   90.00
#
_symmetry.space_group_name_H-M   'P 1'
#
loop_
_entity.id
_entity.type
_entity.pdbx_description
1 polymer ?
#
loop_
_entity_poly.entity_id
_entity_poly.type
_entity_poly.pdbx_seq_one_letter_code
_entity_poly.pdbx_strand_id
1 'polypeptide(L)' 'MQKHKKRISILTKNEINELYQVPSFNPVERIEYFSLDSGLKKEIDKMINIESRVYLILIIGYFRYKPVIPEFT' A
#
# COMPACT_ATOMS: atom_id res chain seq x y z
N MET A 1 29.04 -32.12 7.67
CA MET A 1 27.84 -31.33 7.30
C MET A 1 28.27 -30.10 6.52
N GLN A 2 28.10 -30.11 5.20
CA GLN A 2 28.38 -28.93 4.38
C GLN A 2 27.30 -27.86 4.66
N LYS A 3 27.69 -26.75 5.31
CA LYS A 3 26.85 -25.55 5.44
C LYS A 3 26.53 -25.07 4.02
N HIS A 4 25.27 -25.14 3.60
CA HIS A 4 24.82 -24.54 2.34
C HIS A 4 25.19 -23.06 2.30
N LYS A 5 26.32 -22.75 1.65
CA LYS A 5 26.84 -21.40 1.48
C LYS A 5 26.02 -20.73 0.38
N LYS A 6 25.16 -19.80 0.80
CA LYS A 6 24.38 -18.83 0.01
C LYS A 6 23.18 -19.40 -0.75
N ARG A 7 21.99 -19.32 -0.13
CA ARG A 7 20.71 -19.36 -0.85
C ARG A 7 20.68 -18.19 -1.84
N ILE A 8 20.22 -18.43 -3.06
CA ILE A 8 19.95 -17.37 -4.04
C ILE A 8 18.82 -16.51 -3.46
N SER A 9 19.09 -15.21 -3.30
CA SER A 9 18.09 -14.21 -2.94
C SER A 9 17.76 -13.44 -4.20
N ILE A 10 16.51 -13.51 -4.66
CA ILE A 10 16.05 -12.79 -5.87
C ILE A 10 16.10 -11.28 -5.61
N LEU A 11 15.76 -10.86 -4.39
CA LEU A 11 15.78 -9.47 -3.96
C LEU A 11 16.78 -9.29 -2.82
N THR A 12 17.50 -8.18 -2.85
CA THR A 12 18.27 -7.65 -1.74
C THR A 12 17.33 -7.16 -0.63
N LYS A 13 17.86 -6.98 0.59
CA LYS A 13 17.07 -6.42 1.70
C LYS A 13 16.52 -5.03 1.37
N ASN A 14 17.28 -4.22 0.63
CA ASN A 14 16.82 -2.89 0.22
C ASN A 14 15.66 -2.99 -0.76
N GLU A 15 15.74 -3.85 -1.78
CA GLU A 15 14.63 -4.06 -2.72
C GLU A 15 13.38 -4.61 -2.01
N ILE A 16 13.55 -5.50 -1.03
CA ILE A 16 12.42 -5.97 -0.20
C ILE A 16 11.79 -4.81 0.55
N ASN A 17 12.59 -3.95 1.17
CA ASN A 17 12.08 -2.79 1.88
C ASN A 17 11.37 -1.83 0.92
N GLU A 18 12.00 -1.47 -0.19
CA GLU A 18 11.42 -0.56 -1.16
C GLU A 18 10.10 -1.08 -1.77
N LEU A 19 10.03 -2.39 -2.04
CA LEU A 19 8.86 -3.02 -2.65
C LEU A 19 7.73 -3.27 -1.65
N TYR A 20 8.05 -3.78 -0.45
CA TYR A 20 7.08 -4.39 0.46
C TYR A 20 7.03 -3.77 1.86
N GLN A 21 7.85 -2.77 2.19
CA GLN A 21 7.76 -2.14 3.51
C GLN A 21 6.41 -1.47 3.71
N VAL A 22 5.93 -1.50 4.95
CA VAL A 22 4.75 -0.72 5.35
C VAL A 22 5.09 0.76 5.20
N PRO A 23 4.31 1.54 4.42
CA PRO A 23 4.52 2.97 4.29
C PRO A 23 4.43 3.66 5.65
N SER A 24 5.37 4.57 5.92
CA SER A 24 5.31 5.48 7.07
C SER A 24 4.86 6.84 6.57
N PHE A 25 3.83 7.41 7.20
CA PHE A 25 3.29 8.70 6.81
C PHE A 25 3.44 9.69 7.96
N ASN A 26 3.92 10.89 7.63
CA ASN A 26 3.78 12.03 8.53
C ASN A 26 2.31 12.53 8.54
N PRO A 27 1.93 13.43 9.46
CA PRO A 27 0.54 13.91 9.54
C PRO A 27 0.01 14.55 8.25
N VAL A 28 0.85 15.27 7.50
CA VAL A 28 0.47 15.92 6.24
C VAL A 28 0.23 14.89 5.16
N GLU A 29 1.15 13.94 4.98
CA GLU A 29 1.02 12.85 4.00
C GLU A 29 -0.19 11.97 4.30
N ARG A 30 -0.47 11.70 5.57
CA ARG A 30 -1.65 10.93 5.96
C ARG A 30 -2.93 11.62 5.54
N ILE A 31 -3.01 12.94 5.73
CA ILE A 31 -4.17 13.72 5.27
C ILE A 31 -4.23 13.68 3.74
N GLU A 32 -3.12 13.95 3.06
CA GLU A 32 -3.07 13.99 1.59
C GLU A 32 -3.54 12.67 0.97
N TYR A 33 -2.99 11.54 1.40
CA TYR A 33 -3.27 10.26 0.77
C TYR A 33 -4.61 9.64 1.21
N PHE A 34 -5.04 9.83 2.46
CA PHE A 34 -6.23 9.15 3.01
C PHE A 34 -7.47 10.04 3.12
N SER A 35 -7.43 11.29 2.67
CA SER A 35 -8.62 12.15 2.64
C SER A 35 -9.70 11.58 1.72
N LEU A 36 -10.93 11.53 2.22
CA LEU A 36 -12.10 11.10 1.46
C LEU A 36 -12.89 12.33 1.04
N ASP A 37 -13.02 12.55 -0.27
CA ASP A 37 -13.98 13.53 -0.78
C ASP A 37 -15.42 13.05 -0.53
N SER A 38 -16.39 13.95 -0.72
CA SER A 38 -17.80 13.66 -0.47
C SER A 38 -18.34 12.50 -1.30
N GLY A 39 -17.83 12.30 -2.52
CA GLY A 39 -18.21 11.20 -3.40
C GLY A 39 -17.70 9.86 -2.88
N LEU A 40 -16.39 9.76 -2.61
CA LEU A 40 -15.80 8.55 -2.04
C LEU A 40 -16.41 8.17 -0.70
N LYS A 41 -16.62 9.15 0.19
CA LYS A 41 -17.26 8.91 1.48
C LYS A 41 -18.66 8.32 1.33
N LYS A 42 -19.47 8.85 0.38
CA LYS A 42 -20.82 8.35 0.10
C LYS A 42 -20.81 6.88 -0.36
N GLU A 43 -19.85 6.49 -1.20
CA GLU A 43 -19.75 5.09 -1.65
C GLU A 43 -19.28 4.15 -0.55
N ILE A 44 -18.32 4.57 0.27
CA ILE A 44 -17.85 3.80 1.44
C ILE A 44 -18.99 3.61 2.45
N ASP A 45 -19.78 4.66 2.70
CA ASP A 45 -20.89 4.61 3.68
C ASP A 45 -22.00 3.62 3.28
N LYS A 46 -22.12 3.24 2.00
CA LYS A 46 -23.07 2.21 1.54
C LYS A 46 -22.66 0.78 1.94
N MET A 47 -21.39 0.55 2.26
CA MET A 47 -20.90 -0.79 2.60
C MET A 47 -21.37 -1.19 3.99
N ILE A 48 -21.97 -2.36 4.15
CA ILE A 48 -22.51 -2.79 5.46
C ILE A 48 -21.38 -3.15 6.44
N ASN A 49 -20.34 -3.81 5.94
CA ASN A 49 -19.24 -4.33 6.73
C ASN A 49 -18.16 -3.25 6.96
N ILE A 50 -17.76 -3.05 8.23
CA ILE A 50 -16.79 -2.02 8.62
C ILE A 50 -15.37 -2.37 8.14
N GLU A 51 -15.00 -3.63 8.16
CA GLU A 51 -13.72 -4.12 7.67
C GLU A 51 -13.57 -3.78 6.17
N SER A 52 -14.60 -3.99 5.36
CA SER A 52 -14.61 -3.61 3.95
C SER A 52 -14.40 -2.11 3.74
N ARG A 53 -15.02 -1.26 4.57
CA ARG A 53 -14.80 0.19 4.54
C ARG A 53 -13.34 0.52 4.83
N VAL A 54 -12.78 -0.06 5.90
CA VAL A 54 -11.39 0.15 6.30
C VAL A 54 -10.43 -0.31 5.21
N TYR A 55 -10.61 -1.52 4.67
CA TYR A 55 -9.77 -2.04 3.60
C TYR A 55 -9.83 -1.19 2.34
N LEU A 56 -11.01 -0.69 1.96
CA LEU A 56 -11.11 0.20 0.80
C LEU A 56 -10.38 1.52 1.03
N ILE A 57 -10.50 2.14 2.20
CA ILE A 57 -9.76 3.36 2.56
C ILE A 57 -8.25 3.10 2.48
N LEU A 58 -7.79 1.97 3.01
CA LEU A 58 -6.38 1.58 2.99
C LEU A 58 -5.87 1.40 1.55
N ILE A 59 -6.63 0.71 0.70
CA ILE A 59 -6.29 0.49 -0.70
C ILE A 59 -6.20 1.81 -1.47
N ILE A 60 -7.18 2.70 -1.31
CA ILE A 60 -7.19 4.01 -1.98
C ILE A 60 -5.98 4.83 -1.56
N GLY A 61 -5.73 4.94 -0.25
CA GLY A 61 -4.58 5.70 0.25
C GLY A 61 -3.25 5.11 -0.19
N TYR A 62 -3.12 3.78 -0.19
CA TYR A 62 -1.93 3.09 -0.69
C TYR A 62 -1.65 3.40 -2.16
N PHE A 63 -2.65 3.31 -3.04
CA PHE A 63 -2.46 3.59 -4.47
C PHE A 63 -2.23 5.07 -4.78
N ARG A 64 -2.72 5.99 -3.95
CA ARG A 64 -2.36 7.42 -4.08
C ARG A 64 -0.91 7.69 -3.71
N TYR A 65 -0.39 7.00 -2.70
CA TYR A 65 1.02 7.09 -2.30
C TYR A 65 1.96 6.42 -3.30
N LYS A 66 1.66 5.17 -3.69
CA LYS A 66 2.48 4.35 -4.58
C LYS A 66 1.65 3.94 -5.80
N PRO A 67 1.44 4.86 -6.77
CA PRO A 67 0.64 4.58 -7.95
C PRO A 67 1.28 3.45 -8.77
N VAL A 68 0.48 2.46 -9.14
CA VAL A 68 0.90 1.45 -10.11
C VAL A 68 0.58 2.02 -11.49
N ILE A 69 1.59 2.61 -12.12
CA ILE A 69 1.49 3.10 -13.49
C ILE A 69 1.95 1.94 -14.38
N PRO A 70 1.04 1.27 -15.11
CA PRO A 70 1.46 0.28 -16.09
C PRO A 70 2.19 0.98 -17.23
N GLU A 71 3.47 0.65 -17.42
CA GLU A 71 4.22 1.02 -18.61
C GLU A 71 3.83 0.05 -19.73
N PHE A 72 2.93 0.49 -20.62
CA PHE A 72 2.66 -0.23 -21.86
C PHE A 72 3.67 0.24 -22.90
N THR A 73 4.72 -0.56 -23.09
CA THR A 73 5.68 -0.39 -24.21
C THR A 73 5.30 -1.32 -25.36
#